data_AF-A0A2H6AQ27-F1
#
_entry.id   AF-A0A2H6AQ27-F1
#
_cell.length_a   1.000
_cell.length_b   1.000
_cell.length_c   1.000
_cell.angle_alpha   90.00
_cell.angle_beta   90.00
_cell.angle_gamma   90.00
#
_symmetry.space_group_name_H-M   'P 1'
#
loop_
_entity.id
_entity.type
_entity.pdbx_description
1 polymer ?
#
loop_
_entity_poly.entity_id
_entity_poly.type
_entity_poly.pdbx_seq_one_letter_code
_entity_poly.pdbx_strand_id
1 'polypeptide(L)'
;MFPKLFFLLGFICSLVSGDIGVSLISYGVSGKPVSSGNMVIREEREFKHIWDKLGIEGEIPSVDFSRELVLVIVPSAKVGGVVRIKAVEVKGDGLVEVRFALKPYTSGSEYLGRGYLPYLVAKIFPVDVRGTKIRFIEDIWLPPITVNSGIGQVPGYTDALRVYENMSMFDFFPLDKGNSWTYKVESAREVREETYSILYVSQDGWSVFDTFFGLRDVGLRIDPFGDVFVSVNGDAKSFYTLAVQRYLTKETFVTPAGKFNNLVVVTIPKNNRFWFRDVYAKGIGLIYHEHISDGNSVRYTLKRAKIRGRSYP
;
A
#
# COMPACT_ATOMS: atom_id res chain seq x y z
N MET A 1 -16.58 37.97 -20.95
CA MET A 1 -17.37 36.76 -21.24
C MET A 1 -16.41 35.73 -21.79
N PHE A 2 -15.93 34.81 -20.96
CA PHE A 2 -15.00 33.74 -21.33
C PHE A 2 -15.49 32.43 -20.68
N PRO A 3 -15.40 31.29 -21.38
CA PRO A 3 -16.11 30.08 -20.98
C PRO A 3 -15.40 29.36 -19.83
N LYS A 4 -16.22 28.79 -18.94
CA LYS A 4 -15.79 27.89 -17.86
C LYS A 4 -15.26 26.60 -18.47
N LEU A 5 -13.96 26.34 -18.35
CA LEU A 5 -13.37 25.05 -18.70
C LEU A 5 -13.52 24.10 -17.50
N PHE A 6 -14.43 23.13 -17.64
CA PHE A 6 -14.51 21.95 -16.78
C PHE A 6 -13.23 21.12 -16.96
N PHE A 7 -12.48 20.89 -15.88
CA PHE A 7 -11.36 19.93 -15.90
C PHE A 7 -11.85 18.55 -15.44
N LEU A 8 -11.87 17.65 -16.42
CA LEU A 8 -12.19 16.24 -16.37
C LEU A 8 -11.13 15.47 -15.54
N LEU A 9 -11.57 14.74 -14.50
CA LEU A 9 -10.75 13.79 -13.74
C LEU A 9 -10.41 12.56 -14.60
N GLY A 10 -9.14 12.13 -14.65
CA GLY A 10 -8.71 10.84 -15.22
C GLY A 10 -7.83 10.08 -14.22
N PHE A 11 -8.25 8.91 -13.71
CA PHE A 11 -8.20 7.54 -14.27
C PHE A 11 -6.90 6.79 -13.90
N ILE A 12 -6.99 5.83 -12.97
CA ILE A 12 -6.06 4.68 -12.97
C ILE A 12 -6.68 3.62 -13.85
N CYS A 13 -6.13 3.44 -15.04
CA CYS A 13 -6.25 2.18 -15.74
C CYS A 13 -5.19 1.23 -15.16
N SER A 14 -5.57 0.30 -14.28
CA SER A 14 -4.94 -1.01 -14.36
C SER A 14 -5.37 -1.59 -15.70
N LEU A 15 -4.44 -1.98 -16.57
CA LEU A 15 -4.72 -2.61 -17.86
C LEU A 15 -5.52 -3.90 -17.63
N VAL A 16 -6.84 -3.73 -17.63
CA VAL A 16 -7.86 -4.75 -17.73
C VAL A 16 -8.20 -4.79 -19.21
N SER A 17 -8.20 -5.98 -19.82
CA SER A 17 -8.84 -6.13 -21.12
C SER A 17 -10.34 -5.87 -20.94
N GLY A 18 -10.77 -4.67 -21.34
CA GLY A 18 -12.15 -4.17 -21.24
C GLY A 18 -12.22 -2.85 -20.45
N ASP A 19 -13.05 -1.92 -20.90
CA ASP A 19 -13.22 -0.54 -20.39
C ASP A 19 -13.72 -0.40 -18.92
N ILE A 20 -13.49 -1.39 -18.06
CA ILE A 20 -13.96 -1.44 -16.66
C ILE A 20 -12.79 -1.22 -15.69
N GLY A 21 -12.89 -0.16 -14.90
CA GLY A 21 -12.03 0.16 -13.76
C GLY A 21 -12.53 -0.41 -12.43
N VAL A 22 -11.63 -0.50 -11.46
CA VAL A 22 -11.90 -0.97 -10.09
C VAL A 22 -11.27 0.01 -9.10
N SER A 23 -12.03 0.45 -8.10
CA SER A 23 -11.53 1.27 -7.00
C SER A 23 -11.83 0.61 -5.68
N LEU A 24 -10.82 0.52 -4.82
CA LEU A 24 -11.02 0.07 -3.45
C LEU A 24 -11.86 1.09 -2.67
N ILE A 25 -12.76 0.62 -1.83
CA ILE A 25 -13.55 1.43 -0.90
C ILE A 25 -13.07 1.20 0.53
N SER A 26 -13.01 -0.06 0.96
CA SER A 26 -12.64 -0.43 2.33
C SER A 26 -12.15 -1.88 2.36
N TYR A 27 -11.35 -2.23 3.35
CA TYR A 27 -10.85 -3.58 3.56
C TYR A 27 -10.42 -3.71 5.03
N GLY A 28 -10.34 -4.95 5.52
CA GLY A 28 -9.87 -5.18 6.88
C GLY A 28 -10.41 -6.47 7.44
N VAL A 29 -10.52 -6.53 8.77
CA VAL A 29 -11.27 -7.58 9.48
C VAL A 29 -12.59 -6.95 9.94
N SER A 30 -13.69 -7.69 9.80
CA SER A 30 -15.00 -7.19 10.21
C SER A 30 -14.98 -6.75 11.69
N GLY A 31 -15.72 -5.69 12.01
CA GLY A 31 -15.91 -5.24 13.40
C GLY A 31 -16.98 -6.03 14.15
N LYS A 32 -17.70 -6.92 13.45
CA LYS A 32 -18.72 -7.83 14.00
C LYS A 32 -18.54 -9.25 13.44
N PRO A 33 -19.05 -10.29 14.11
CA PRO A 33 -19.13 -11.63 13.54
C PRO A 33 -19.99 -11.63 12.28
N VAL A 34 -19.47 -12.18 11.18
CA VAL A 34 -20.16 -12.23 9.88
C VAL A 34 -20.01 -13.60 9.23
N SER A 35 -20.95 -13.94 8.34
CA SER A 35 -20.85 -15.10 7.45
C SER A 35 -19.95 -14.77 6.27
N SER A 36 -19.16 -15.74 5.81
CA SER A 36 -18.47 -15.65 4.53
C SER A 36 -19.46 -15.55 3.37
N GLY A 37 -19.08 -14.84 2.32
CA GLY A 37 -19.91 -14.67 1.14
C GLY A 37 -19.44 -13.48 0.31
N ASN A 38 -19.34 -13.70 -1.00
CA ASN A 38 -19.09 -12.63 -1.95
C ASN A 38 -20.43 -12.08 -2.45
N MET A 39 -20.54 -10.77 -2.56
CA MET A 39 -21.78 -10.08 -2.90
C MET A 39 -21.53 -8.98 -3.93
N VAL A 40 -22.53 -8.76 -4.77
CA VAL A 40 -22.60 -7.60 -5.67
C VAL A 40 -23.76 -6.75 -5.22
N ILE A 41 -23.47 -5.52 -4.85
CA ILE A 41 -24.44 -4.58 -4.34
C ILE A 41 -24.77 -3.58 -5.45
N ARG A 42 -26.06 -3.40 -5.70
CA ARG A 42 -26.58 -2.63 -6.84
C ARG A 42 -27.38 -1.40 -6.43
N GLU A 43 -27.56 -1.19 -5.13
CA GLU A 43 -28.33 -0.08 -4.59
C GLU A 43 -27.79 0.40 -3.24
N GLU A 44 -28.06 1.66 -2.94
CA GLU A 44 -27.55 2.35 -1.76
C GLU A 44 -28.04 1.74 -0.45
N ARG A 45 -29.31 1.32 -0.40
CA ARG A 45 -29.91 0.72 0.80
C ARG A 45 -29.22 -0.58 1.19
N GLU A 46 -28.93 -1.44 0.21
CA GLU A 46 -28.20 -2.68 0.42
C GLU A 46 -26.75 -2.38 0.84
N PHE A 47 -26.11 -1.38 0.22
CA PHE A 47 -24.74 -1.01 0.58
C PHE A 47 -24.63 -0.59 2.05
N LYS A 48 -25.54 0.27 2.50
CA LYS A 48 -25.63 0.67 3.92
C LYS A 48 -25.83 -0.52 4.85
N HIS A 49 -26.74 -1.43 4.51
CA HIS A 49 -26.98 -2.62 5.32
C HIS A 49 -25.73 -3.50 5.46
N ILE A 50 -24.99 -3.71 4.37
CA ILE A 50 -23.76 -4.52 4.40
C ILE A 50 -22.62 -3.80 5.14
N TRP A 51 -22.48 -2.49 4.97
CA TRP A 51 -21.52 -1.68 5.73
C TRP A 51 -21.70 -1.83 7.25
N ASP A 52 -22.95 -1.69 7.71
CA ASP A 52 -23.32 -1.81 9.13
C ASP A 52 -23.12 -3.25 9.66
N LYS A 53 -23.39 -4.25 8.80
CA LYS A 53 -23.21 -5.68 9.11
C LYS A 53 -21.74 -6.05 9.25
N LEU A 54 -20.89 -5.51 8.38
CA LEU A 54 -19.43 -5.66 8.47
C LEU A 54 -18.85 -4.93 9.69
N GLY A 55 -19.59 -3.99 10.28
CA GLY A 55 -19.14 -3.22 11.44
C GLY A 55 -17.99 -2.28 11.10
N ILE A 56 -18.04 -1.67 9.91
CA ILE A 56 -17.03 -0.71 9.45
C ILE A 56 -17.30 0.62 10.14
N GLU A 57 -16.30 1.16 10.83
CA GLU A 57 -16.36 2.49 11.43
C GLU A 57 -16.10 3.56 10.36
N GLY A 58 -16.89 4.63 10.36
CA GLY A 58 -16.75 5.76 9.43
C GLY A 58 -17.96 5.95 8.51
N GLU A 59 -17.91 7.05 7.75
CA GLU A 59 -18.96 7.40 6.79
C GLU A 59 -18.95 6.45 5.58
N ILE A 60 -20.13 6.09 5.10
CA ILE A 60 -20.30 5.31 3.89
C ILE A 60 -19.96 6.21 2.69
N PRO A 61 -18.99 5.86 1.84
CA PRO A 61 -18.64 6.67 0.70
C PRO A 61 -19.77 6.69 -0.33
N SER A 62 -19.93 7.83 -1.01
CA SER A 62 -20.91 8.00 -2.08
C SER A 62 -20.56 7.10 -3.27
N VAL A 63 -21.56 6.36 -3.77
CA VAL A 63 -21.48 5.48 -4.94
C VAL A 63 -22.59 5.87 -5.91
N ASP A 64 -22.21 6.01 -7.18
CA ASP A 64 -23.16 6.33 -8.24
C ASP A 64 -23.75 5.04 -8.82
N PHE A 65 -24.79 4.51 -8.15
CA PHE A 65 -25.50 3.29 -8.57
C PHE A 65 -26.25 3.40 -9.91
N SER A 66 -26.08 4.48 -10.67
CA SER A 66 -26.47 4.52 -12.08
C SER A 66 -25.42 3.90 -13.02
N ARG A 67 -24.15 3.82 -12.59
CA ARG A 67 -23.01 3.35 -13.40
C ARG A 67 -21.92 2.61 -12.63
N GLU A 68 -22.07 2.49 -11.32
CA GLU A 68 -21.12 1.82 -10.43
C GLU A 68 -21.79 0.65 -9.69
N LEU A 69 -21.03 -0.44 -9.53
CA LEU A 69 -21.42 -1.58 -8.70
C LEU A 69 -20.44 -1.73 -7.55
N VAL A 70 -20.93 -2.13 -6.38
CA VAL A 70 -20.08 -2.43 -5.23
C VAL A 70 -19.88 -3.93 -5.13
N LEU A 71 -18.62 -4.35 -5.06
CA LEU A 71 -18.19 -5.70 -4.76
C LEU A 71 -17.88 -5.80 -3.27
N VAL A 72 -18.41 -6.82 -2.61
CA VAL A 72 -18.04 -7.19 -1.25
C VAL A 72 -17.51 -8.62 -1.28
N ILE A 73 -16.28 -8.82 -0.81
CA ILE A 73 -15.62 -10.12 -0.80
C ILE A 73 -15.32 -10.49 0.65
N VAL A 74 -15.92 -11.57 1.14
CA VAL A 74 -15.67 -12.14 2.47
C VAL A 74 -15.34 -13.61 2.28
N PRO A 75 -14.05 -14.01 2.23
CA PRO A 75 -13.65 -15.37 1.90
C PRO A 75 -14.14 -16.36 2.97
N SER A 76 -14.26 -17.62 2.54
CA SER A 76 -14.71 -18.72 3.39
C SER A 76 -13.67 -19.12 4.45
N ALA A 77 -12.39 -18.84 4.19
CA ALA A 77 -11.33 -19.24 5.07
C ALA A 77 -11.34 -18.37 6.34
N LYS A 78 -11.44 -19.05 7.49
CA LYS A 78 -11.42 -18.43 8.82
C LYS A 78 -10.01 -18.07 9.29
N VAL A 79 -9.01 -18.20 8.43
CA VAL A 79 -7.65 -17.75 8.71
C VAL A 79 -7.65 -16.23 8.58
N GLY A 80 -7.22 -15.53 9.63
CA GLY A 80 -6.97 -14.10 9.53
C GLY A 80 -6.05 -13.85 8.32
N GLY A 81 -6.35 -12.82 7.55
CA GLY A 81 -5.59 -12.49 6.36
C GLY A 81 -6.11 -11.25 5.69
N VAL A 82 -5.64 -11.00 4.47
CA VAL A 82 -6.08 -9.87 3.66
C VAL A 82 -6.56 -10.36 2.30
N VAL A 83 -7.74 -9.91 1.91
CA VAL A 83 -8.34 -10.19 0.61
C VAL A 83 -7.74 -9.25 -0.43
N ARG A 84 -7.30 -9.79 -1.57
CA ARG A 84 -6.77 -9.01 -2.70
C ARG A 84 -7.50 -9.37 -3.98
N ILE A 85 -8.00 -8.38 -4.71
CA ILE A 85 -8.39 -8.55 -6.13
C ILE A 85 -7.11 -8.66 -6.96
N LYS A 86 -6.93 -9.80 -7.63
CA LYS A 86 -5.78 -10.14 -8.48
C LYS A 86 -5.97 -9.65 -9.89
N ALA A 87 -7.18 -9.80 -10.43
CA ALA A 87 -7.56 -9.37 -11.75
C ALA A 87 -9.06 -9.14 -11.81
N VAL A 88 -9.47 -8.23 -12.67
CA VAL A 88 -10.85 -8.11 -13.14
C VAL A 88 -10.81 -8.22 -14.64
N GLU A 89 -11.61 -9.09 -15.24
CA GLU A 89 -11.57 -9.37 -16.67
C GLU A 89 -12.98 -9.45 -17.24
N VAL A 90 -13.21 -8.80 -18.38
CA VAL A 90 -14.47 -8.89 -19.13
C VAL A 90 -14.39 -10.05 -20.11
N LYS A 91 -15.37 -10.96 -20.05
CA LYS A 91 -15.50 -12.08 -21.00
C LYS A 91 -16.48 -11.74 -22.12
N GLY A 92 -16.43 -12.51 -23.20
CA GLY A 92 -17.14 -12.23 -24.46
C GLY A 92 -18.67 -12.18 -24.37
N ASP A 93 -19.26 -12.57 -23.25
CA ASP A 93 -20.69 -12.52 -22.94
C ASP A 93 -21.09 -11.37 -22.00
N GLY A 94 -20.18 -10.43 -21.73
CA GLY A 94 -20.40 -9.35 -20.76
C GLY A 94 -20.32 -9.79 -19.29
N LEU A 95 -19.89 -11.03 -19.03
CA LEU A 95 -19.53 -11.50 -17.70
C LEU A 95 -18.23 -10.84 -17.26
N VAL A 96 -18.23 -10.29 -16.05
CA VAL A 96 -17.01 -9.78 -15.40
C VAL A 96 -16.53 -10.81 -14.39
N GLU A 97 -15.34 -11.35 -14.62
CA GLU A 97 -14.65 -12.19 -13.64
C GLU A 97 -13.83 -11.33 -12.70
N VAL A 98 -14.07 -11.49 -11.40
CA VAL A 98 -13.29 -10.88 -10.34
C VAL A 98 -12.49 -11.97 -9.66
N ARG A 99 -11.21 -12.05 -10.01
CA ARG A 99 -10.27 -12.99 -9.40
C ARG A 99 -9.71 -12.37 -8.13
N PHE A 100 -9.80 -13.07 -7.01
CA PHE A 100 -9.30 -12.59 -5.73
C PHE A 100 -8.56 -13.70 -4.99
N ALA A 101 -7.69 -13.36 -4.05
CA ALA A 101 -7.02 -14.33 -3.19
C ALA A 101 -6.97 -13.82 -1.75
N LEU A 102 -7.08 -14.74 -0.80
CA LEU A 102 -6.80 -14.45 0.61
C LEU A 102 -5.32 -14.71 0.89
N LYS A 103 -4.58 -13.64 1.25
CA LYS A 103 -3.25 -13.77 1.83
C LYS A 103 -3.40 -14.05 3.33
N PRO A 104 -3.10 -15.25 3.84
CA PRO A 104 -3.15 -15.49 5.27
C PRO A 104 -2.14 -14.61 6.01
N TYR A 105 -2.50 -14.12 7.19
CA TYR A 105 -1.54 -13.51 8.10
C TYR A 105 -0.50 -14.56 8.51
N THR A 106 0.76 -14.17 8.56
CA THR A 106 1.89 -15.06 8.90
C THR A 106 1.94 -15.44 10.38
N SER A 107 1.04 -14.89 11.22
CA SER A 107 0.91 -15.26 12.63
C SER A 107 -0.55 -15.18 13.09
N GLY A 108 -0.92 -16.13 13.97
CA GLY A 108 -2.27 -16.32 14.48
C GLY A 108 -2.85 -15.04 15.06
N SER A 109 -3.75 -14.41 14.30
CA SER A 109 -4.48 -13.25 14.78
C SER A 109 -5.41 -13.68 15.91
N GLU A 110 -5.47 -12.94 17.01
CA GLU A 110 -6.38 -13.20 18.15
C GLU A 110 -7.87 -13.23 17.76
N TYR A 111 -8.20 -12.82 16.52
CA TYR A 111 -9.52 -12.93 15.89
C TYR A 111 -9.90 -14.35 15.43
N LEU A 112 -8.94 -15.29 15.42
CA LEU A 112 -9.13 -16.68 15.04
C LEU A 112 -9.99 -17.42 16.09
N GLY A 113 -11.31 -17.39 15.90
CA GLY A 113 -12.24 -18.20 16.70
C GLY A 113 -13.60 -17.57 16.98
N ARG A 114 -13.79 -16.26 16.72
CA ARG A 114 -15.02 -15.54 17.09
C ARG A 114 -15.90 -15.09 15.91
N GLY A 115 -15.66 -15.62 14.71
CA GLY A 115 -16.49 -15.33 13.52
C GLY A 115 -16.22 -13.99 12.85
N TYR A 116 -15.15 -13.28 13.24
CA TYR A 116 -14.66 -12.11 12.52
C TYR A 116 -13.88 -12.56 11.29
N LEU A 117 -14.23 -12.02 10.13
CA LEU A 117 -13.67 -12.46 8.86
C LEU A 117 -12.99 -11.28 8.15
N PRO A 118 -11.93 -11.55 7.37
CA PRO A 118 -11.37 -10.54 6.49
C PRO A 118 -12.40 -10.14 5.43
N TYR A 119 -12.37 -8.89 5.00
CA TYR A 119 -13.25 -8.39 3.95
C TYR A 119 -12.52 -7.44 3.00
N LEU A 120 -13.07 -7.29 1.80
CA LEU A 120 -12.75 -6.23 0.86
C LEU A 120 -14.04 -5.70 0.25
N VAL A 121 -14.19 -4.38 0.25
CA VAL A 121 -15.24 -3.61 -0.43
C VAL A 121 -14.57 -2.79 -1.52
N ALA A 122 -15.02 -2.94 -2.76
CA ALA A 122 -14.55 -2.16 -3.90
C ALA A 122 -15.71 -1.76 -4.79
N LYS A 123 -15.54 -0.75 -5.63
CA LYS A 123 -16.47 -0.44 -6.71
C LYS A 123 -15.87 -0.78 -8.07
N ILE A 124 -16.72 -1.19 -9.00
CA ILE A 124 -16.37 -1.34 -10.42
C ILE A 124 -17.17 -0.36 -11.26
N PHE A 125 -16.53 0.21 -12.27
CA PHE A 125 -17.10 1.28 -13.07
C PHE A 125 -16.30 1.52 -14.36
N PRO A 126 -16.91 2.04 -15.42
CA PRO A 126 -18.36 2.08 -15.65
C PRO A 126 -18.91 0.67 -15.91
N VAL A 127 -20.14 0.41 -15.48
CA VAL A 127 -20.85 -0.85 -15.71
C VAL A 127 -22.35 -0.62 -15.88
N ASP A 128 -23.01 -1.47 -16.67
CA ASP A 128 -24.47 -1.57 -16.61
C ASP A 128 -24.84 -2.22 -15.27
N VAL A 129 -25.33 -1.40 -14.33
CA VAL A 129 -25.67 -1.81 -12.97
C VAL A 129 -26.72 -2.91 -12.94
N ARG A 130 -27.57 -3.07 -13.96
CA ARG A 130 -28.59 -4.13 -13.99
C ARG A 130 -28.18 -5.32 -14.84
N GLY A 131 -27.50 -5.09 -15.97
CA GLY A 131 -27.13 -6.14 -16.92
C GLY A 131 -25.81 -6.84 -16.62
N THR A 132 -24.87 -6.19 -15.92
CA THR A 132 -23.52 -6.75 -15.72
C THR A 132 -23.55 -7.92 -14.74
N LYS A 133 -23.19 -9.12 -15.23
CA LYS A 133 -23.02 -10.31 -14.42
C LYS A 133 -21.61 -10.33 -13.84
N ILE A 134 -21.48 -10.64 -12.55
CA ILE A 134 -20.18 -10.76 -11.87
C ILE A 134 -20.00 -12.19 -11.41
N ARG A 135 -18.82 -12.76 -11.68
CA ARG A 135 -18.37 -14.04 -11.12
C ARG A 135 -17.13 -13.81 -10.29
N PHE A 136 -17.19 -14.21 -9.02
CA PHE A 136 -16.02 -14.21 -8.14
C PHE A 136 -15.27 -15.53 -8.29
N ILE A 137 -13.94 -15.44 -8.44
CA ILE A 137 -13.05 -16.60 -8.51
C ILE A 137 -12.02 -16.45 -7.41
N GLU A 138 -12.02 -17.38 -6.46
CA GLU A 138 -10.99 -17.43 -5.41
C GLU A 138 -9.76 -18.17 -5.96
N ASP A 139 -8.68 -17.43 -6.15
CA ASP A 139 -7.37 -17.95 -6.48
C ASP A 139 -6.60 -18.33 -5.21
N ILE A 140 -5.73 -19.33 -5.33
CA ILE A 140 -4.75 -19.64 -4.30
C ILE A 140 -3.78 -18.46 -4.20
N TRP A 141 -3.52 -18.01 -2.98
CA TRP A 141 -2.43 -17.05 -2.76
C TRP A 141 -1.09 -17.72 -3.07
N LEU A 142 -0.59 -17.46 -4.27
CA LEU A 142 0.80 -17.71 -4.64
C LEU A 142 1.58 -16.40 -4.44
N PRO A 143 2.71 -16.41 -3.72
CA PRO A 143 3.63 -15.27 -3.77
C PRO A 143 4.01 -15.04 -5.25
N PRO A 144 4.15 -13.78 -5.70
CA PRO A 144 4.54 -13.53 -7.08
C PRO A 144 5.84 -14.28 -7.38
N ILE A 145 5.77 -15.24 -8.30
CA ILE A 145 6.96 -15.85 -8.89
C ILE A 145 7.52 -14.78 -9.81
N THR A 146 8.60 -14.14 -9.39
CA THR A 146 9.29 -13.15 -10.19
C THR A 146 10.02 -13.84 -11.33
N VAL A 147 9.33 -14.02 -12.45
CA VAL A 147 10.00 -14.38 -13.71
C VAL A 147 10.87 -13.17 -14.10
N ASN A 148 12.19 -13.36 -14.07
CA ASN A 148 13.24 -12.35 -14.33
C ASN A 148 13.58 -11.33 -13.23
N SER A 149 13.32 -11.60 -11.94
CA SER A 149 14.14 -10.96 -10.89
C SER A 149 15.35 -11.85 -10.63
N GLY A 150 16.51 -11.49 -11.18
CA GLY A 150 17.80 -12.05 -10.77
C GLY A 150 18.16 -11.63 -9.34
N ILE A 151 17.34 -12.02 -8.36
CA ILE A 151 17.60 -11.82 -6.93
C ILE A 151 17.87 -13.21 -6.38
N GLY A 152 19.14 -13.42 -6.02
CA GLY A 152 19.70 -14.71 -5.64
C GLY A 152 18.93 -15.41 -4.52
N GLN A 153 19.11 -16.73 -4.50
CA GLN A 153 18.64 -17.61 -3.43
C GLN A 153 18.97 -17.02 -2.06
N VAL A 154 17.94 -16.89 -1.23
CA VAL A 154 18.09 -16.56 0.19
C VAL A 154 18.89 -17.70 0.84
N PRO A 155 20.08 -17.46 1.42
CA PRO A 155 20.81 -18.49 2.13
C PRO A 155 19.95 -19.01 3.29
N GLY A 156 19.84 -20.33 3.42
CA GLY A 156 19.04 -21.03 4.43
C GLY A 156 19.53 -20.90 5.88
N TYR A 157 20.17 -19.79 6.24
CA TYR A 157 20.71 -19.50 7.57
C TYR A 157 20.50 -18.03 7.96
N THR A 158 19.28 -17.52 7.77
CA THR A 158 18.81 -16.45 8.65
C THR A 158 17.67 -17.02 9.44
N ASP A 159 17.92 -17.27 10.72
CA ASP A 159 16.91 -17.16 11.77
C ASP A 159 16.30 -15.76 11.65
N ALA A 160 15.42 -15.58 10.67
CA ALA A 160 14.59 -14.41 10.54
C ALA A 160 13.70 -14.45 11.76
N LEU A 161 14.13 -13.72 12.80
CA LEU A 161 13.45 -13.53 14.06
C LEU A 161 11.97 -13.28 13.77
N ARG A 162 11.19 -14.33 13.99
CA ARG A 162 9.74 -14.33 14.01
C ARG A 162 9.29 -13.38 15.11
N VAL A 163 8.92 -12.14 14.78
CA VAL A 163 8.07 -11.24 15.58
C VAL A 163 7.23 -10.37 14.63
N TYR A 164 5.94 -10.61 14.41
CA TYR A 164 4.74 -10.59 15.30
C TYR A 164 4.20 -9.16 15.55
N GLU A 165 3.59 -8.54 14.53
CA GLU A 165 2.54 -7.49 14.62
C GLU A 165 2.09 -7.10 13.19
N ASN A 166 0.81 -6.78 12.97
CA ASN A 166 0.27 -6.31 11.68
C ASN A 166 0.83 -4.91 11.35
N MET A 167 2.08 -4.83 10.89
CA MET A 167 2.73 -3.57 10.52
C MET A 167 2.34 -3.17 9.10
N SER A 168 1.41 -2.21 8.95
CA SER A 168 1.21 -1.54 7.67
C SER A 168 2.25 -0.43 7.51
N MET A 169 3.03 -0.44 6.42
CA MET A 169 3.95 0.67 6.08
C MET A 169 3.21 2.02 5.98
N PHE A 170 1.89 1.99 5.76
CA PHE A 170 1.02 3.16 5.79
C PHE A 170 1.10 3.94 7.10
N ASP A 171 1.20 3.25 8.24
CA ASP A 171 1.30 3.89 9.56
C ASP A 171 2.67 4.53 9.80
N PHE A 172 3.67 4.12 9.03
CA PHE A 172 5.05 4.54 9.20
C PHE A 172 5.44 5.65 8.25
N PHE A 173 4.81 5.74 7.08
CA PHE A 173 5.23 6.69 6.06
C PHE A 173 4.06 7.58 5.63
N PRO A 174 3.90 8.77 6.26
CA PRO A 174 2.79 9.66 5.97
C PRO A 174 3.01 10.34 4.62
N LEU A 175 2.42 9.76 3.58
CA LEU A 175 2.50 10.21 2.19
C LEU A 175 1.42 11.27 1.88
N ASP A 176 1.37 12.33 2.69
CA ASP A 176 0.41 13.43 2.54
C ASP A 176 1.07 14.67 1.90
N LYS A 177 0.28 15.43 1.12
CA LYS A 177 0.73 16.69 0.51
C LYS A 177 1.24 17.66 1.58
N GLY A 178 2.37 18.31 1.29
CA GLY A 178 2.98 19.30 2.17
C GLY A 178 3.80 18.71 3.31
N ASN A 179 3.89 17.39 3.40
CA ASN A 179 4.89 16.74 4.24
C ASN A 179 6.28 16.93 3.62
N SER A 180 7.27 17.18 4.47
CA SER A 180 8.67 17.35 4.04
C SER A 180 9.64 16.80 5.08
N TRP A 181 10.75 16.26 4.59
CA TRP A 181 11.83 15.74 5.42
C TRP A 181 13.14 16.38 4.97
N THR A 182 13.89 16.97 5.90
CA THR A 182 15.25 17.44 5.64
C THR A 182 16.25 16.52 6.32
N TYR A 183 17.21 16.03 5.54
CA TYR A 183 18.25 15.12 5.98
C TYR A 183 19.60 15.81 6.00
N LYS A 184 20.42 15.45 7.00
CA LYS A 184 21.87 15.57 6.92
C LYS A 184 22.38 14.41 6.05
N VAL A 185 22.99 14.74 4.93
CA VAL A 185 23.57 13.79 3.99
C VAL A 185 25.07 13.72 4.23
N GLU A 186 25.58 12.52 4.45
CA GLU A 186 27.00 12.27 4.70
C GLU A 186 27.51 11.25 3.70
N SER A 187 28.52 11.64 2.92
CA SER A 187 29.27 10.78 2.02
C SER A 187 30.76 10.92 2.28
N ALA A 188 31.59 10.09 1.65
CA ALA A 188 33.05 10.14 1.82
C ALA A 188 33.69 11.50 1.51
N ARG A 189 33.03 12.36 0.71
CA ARG A 189 33.60 13.62 0.21
C ARG A 189 32.83 14.86 0.61
N GLU A 190 31.62 14.72 1.15
CA GLU A 190 30.72 15.85 1.35
C GLU A 190 29.74 15.59 2.49
N VAL A 191 29.47 16.64 3.26
CA VAL A 191 28.34 16.75 4.17
C VAL A 191 27.46 17.90 3.70
N ARG A 192 26.18 17.62 3.42
CA ARG A 192 25.22 18.61 2.96
C ARG A 192 23.83 18.37 3.54
N GLU A 193 22.91 19.30 3.27
CA GLU A 193 21.49 19.13 3.60
C GLU A 193 20.66 18.96 2.34
N GLU A 194 19.73 18.01 2.38
CA GLU A 194 18.75 17.81 1.32
C GLU A 194 17.35 17.77 1.92
N THR A 195 16.39 18.41 1.26
CA THR A 195 14.98 18.39 1.66
C THR A 195 14.16 17.75 0.57
N TYR A 196 13.32 16.80 0.95
CA TYR A 196 12.36 16.14 0.07
C TYR A 196 10.96 16.47 0.53
N SER A 197 10.13 16.95 -0.38
CA SER A 197 8.79 17.46 -0.10
C SER A 197 7.77 16.83 -1.03
N ILE A 198 6.61 16.43 -0.48
CA ILE A 198 5.48 15.97 -1.28
C ILE A 198 4.75 17.19 -1.83
N LEU A 199 4.89 17.43 -3.12
CA LEU A 199 4.30 18.58 -3.82
C LEU A 199 2.79 18.40 -3.99
N TYR A 200 2.37 17.20 -4.36
CA TYR A 200 0.97 16.83 -4.45
C TYR A 200 0.79 15.33 -4.27
N VAL A 201 -0.43 14.96 -3.88
CA VAL A 201 -0.90 13.58 -3.89
C VAL A 201 -1.90 13.47 -5.02
N SER A 202 -1.63 12.57 -5.95
CA SER A 202 -2.51 12.31 -7.07
C SER A 202 -3.77 11.57 -6.61
N GLN A 203 -4.81 11.61 -7.42
CA GLN A 203 -6.09 10.95 -7.10
C GLN A 203 -5.94 9.43 -6.97
N ASP A 204 -4.91 8.88 -7.58
CA ASP A 204 -4.55 7.47 -7.54
C ASP A 204 -3.62 7.05 -6.40
N GLY A 205 -3.41 7.97 -5.45
CA GLY A 205 -2.68 7.73 -4.21
C GLY A 205 -1.16 7.84 -4.33
N TRP A 206 -0.63 8.37 -5.44
CA TRP A 206 0.80 8.65 -5.55
C TRP A 206 1.14 9.97 -4.91
N SER A 207 2.07 9.95 -3.96
CA SER A 207 2.78 11.12 -3.48
C SER A 207 3.93 11.45 -4.40
N VAL A 208 3.86 12.61 -5.04
CA VAL A 208 4.90 13.07 -5.96
C VAL A 208 5.83 14.03 -5.23
N PHE A 209 7.11 13.68 -5.23
CA PHE A 209 8.17 14.43 -4.58
C PHE A 209 8.75 15.48 -5.52
N ASP A 210 9.21 16.60 -4.95
CA ASP A 210 10.05 17.57 -5.68
C ASP A 210 11.34 16.91 -6.19
N THR A 211 12.01 16.22 -5.27
CA THR A 211 13.18 15.39 -5.45
C THR A 211 13.14 14.30 -4.40
N PHE A 212 13.67 13.13 -4.72
CA PHE A 212 13.79 12.03 -3.76
C PHE A 212 15.12 11.32 -3.99
N PHE A 213 16.05 11.46 -3.04
CA PHE A 213 17.40 10.89 -3.12
C PHE A 213 18.13 11.19 -4.44
N GLY A 214 18.11 12.46 -4.86
CA GLY A 214 18.77 12.94 -6.08
C GLY A 214 18.01 12.68 -7.39
N LEU A 215 16.87 12.00 -7.34
CA LEU A 215 16.00 11.79 -8.50
C LEU A 215 14.87 12.82 -8.52
N ARG A 216 14.53 13.31 -9.71
CA ARG A 216 13.34 14.14 -9.96
C ARG A 216 12.17 13.26 -10.39
N ASP A 217 10.96 13.81 -10.33
CA ASP A 217 9.74 13.17 -10.83
C ASP A 217 9.49 11.78 -10.22
N VAL A 218 9.78 11.66 -8.91
CA VAL A 218 9.58 10.43 -8.15
C VAL A 218 8.21 10.42 -7.51
N GLY A 219 7.42 9.39 -7.85
CA GLY A 219 6.17 9.07 -7.17
C GLY A 219 6.37 7.92 -6.20
N LEU A 220 5.87 8.05 -4.98
CA LEU A 220 5.69 6.92 -4.06
C LEU A 220 4.22 6.62 -3.85
N ARG A 221 3.86 5.34 -3.85
CA ARG A 221 2.55 4.89 -3.40
C ARG A 221 2.73 3.72 -2.47
N ILE A 222 2.07 3.80 -1.33
CA ILE A 222 1.94 2.66 -0.43
C ILE A 222 0.57 2.11 -0.69
N ASP A 223 0.52 0.86 -1.14
CA ASP A 223 -0.77 0.23 -1.23
C ASP A 223 -1.33 -0.04 0.17
N PRO A 224 -2.63 -0.28 0.29
CA PRO A 224 -3.26 -0.54 1.58
C PRO A 224 -2.72 -1.79 2.30
N PHE A 225 -1.83 -2.55 1.65
CA PHE A 225 -1.23 -3.80 2.12
C PHE A 225 0.23 -3.63 2.54
N GLY A 226 0.77 -2.41 2.48
CA GLY A 226 2.11 -2.07 2.93
C GLY A 226 3.22 -2.39 1.93
N ASP A 227 2.87 -2.69 0.68
CA ASP A 227 3.85 -2.72 -0.42
C ASP A 227 4.10 -1.29 -0.90
N VAL A 228 5.39 -0.96 -1.08
CA VAL A 228 5.80 0.37 -1.50
C VAL A 228 6.21 0.31 -2.96
N PHE A 229 5.50 1.11 -3.75
CA PHE A 229 5.76 1.32 -5.17
C PHE A 229 6.50 2.63 -5.33
N VAL A 230 7.51 2.60 -6.19
CA VAL A 230 8.23 3.79 -6.65
C VAL A 230 7.98 3.90 -8.14
N SER A 231 7.61 5.10 -8.60
CA SER A 231 7.61 5.46 -10.01
C SER A 231 8.69 6.49 -10.23
N VAL A 232 9.55 6.27 -11.23
CA VAL A 232 10.53 7.24 -11.70
C VAL A 232 10.28 7.42 -13.19
N ASN A 233 10.04 8.66 -13.64
CA ASN A 233 9.72 8.98 -15.04
C ASN A 233 8.46 8.25 -15.60
N GLY A 234 7.52 7.87 -14.74
CA GLY A 234 6.26 7.23 -15.14
C GLY A 234 6.24 5.70 -15.06
N ASP A 235 7.40 5.04 -14.94
CA ASP A 235 7.49 3.58 -14.78
C ASP A 235 7.39 3.17 -13.31
N ALA A 236 6.26 2.56 -12.94
CA ALA A 236 6.03 2.04 -11.59
C ALA A 236 6.74 0.68 -11.38
N LYS A 237 7.57 0.59 -10.34
CA LYS A 237 8.23 -0.64 -9.90
C LYS A 237 8.00 -0.85 -8.40
N SER A 238 7.91 -2.12 -7.98
CA SER A 238 7.90 -2.45 -6.56
C SER A 238 9.29 -2.22 -5.97
N PHE A 239 9.37 -1.36 -4.95
CA PHE A 239 10.64 -0.99 -4.32
C PHE A 239 10.96 -1.86 -3.11
N TYR A 240 9.96 -2.09 -2.25
CA TYR A 240 10.07 -3.08 -1.17
C TYR A 240 9.15 -4.27 -1.49
N THR A 241 9.75 -5.42 -1.77
CA THR A 241 9.06 -6.69 -2.01
C THR A 241 9.20 -7.64 -0.81
N LEU A 242 8.55 -8.81 -0.87
CA LEU A 242 8.67 -9.88 0.13
C LEU A 242 10.10 -10.40 0.35
N ALA A 243 11.02 -10.16 -0.59
CA ALA A 243 12.42 -10.54 -0.48
C ALA A 243 13.26 -9.60 0.42
N VAL A 244 12.69 -8.44 0.79
CA VAL A 244 13.35 -7.45 1.66
C VAL A 244 13.04 -7.76 3.12
N GLN A 245 14.05 -7.77 3.98
CA GLN A 245 13.87 -8.07 5.40
C GLN A 245 13.25 -6.85 6.10
N ARG A 246 12.15 -7.06 6.84
CA ARG A 246 11.46 -6.04 7.64
C ARG A 246 11.33 -6.53 9.08
N TYR A 247 11.63 -5.68 10.05
CA TYR A 247 11.39 -6.02 11.45
C TYR A 247 11.00 -4.79 12.28
N LEU A 248 10.08 -4.98 13.23
CA LEU A 248 9.78 -4.01 14.27
C LEU A 248 10.87 -4.10 15.34
N THR A 249 11.44 -2.98 15.73
CA THR A 249 12.29 -2.92 16.92
C THR A 249 11.71 -1.96 17.94
N LYS A 250 11.77 -2.38 19.22
CA LYS A 250 11.51 -1.53 20.39
C LYS A 250 12.74 -0.71 20.78
N GLU A 251 13.87 -0.94 20.12
CA GLU A 251 15.06 -0.12 20.29
C GLU A 251 14.78 1.32 19.90
N THR A 252 15.47 2.21 20.57
CA THR A 252 15.41 3.63 20.27
C THR A 252 16.46 4.00 19.22
N PHE A 253 16.07 4.82 18.24
CA PHE A 253 16.98 5.43 17.28
C PHE A 253 17.06 6.95 17.50
N VAL A 254 18.27 7.48 17.52
CA VAL A 254 18.53 8.91 17.77
C VAL A 254 19.00 9.56 16.47
N THR A 255 18.41 10.70 16.15
CA THR A 255 18.81 11.57 15.04
C THR A 255 18.95 13.00 15.55
N PRO A 256 19.50 13.95 14.77
CA PRO A 256 19.41 15.37 15.11
C PRO A 256 17.97 15.85 15.33
N ALA A 257 16.98 15.23 14.66
CA ALA A 257 15.57 15.55 14.84
C ALA A 257 14.94 15.03 16.14
N GLY A 258 15.71 14.29 16.94
CA GLY A 258 15.28 13.75 18.23
C GLY A 258 15.35 12.24 18.33
N LYS A 259 14.65 11.72 19.34
CA LYS A 259 14.69 10.33 19.79
C LYS A 259 13.39 9.62 19.41
N PHE A 260 13.49 8.53 18.63
CA PHE A 260 12.35 7.81 18.09
C PHE A 260 12.27 6.37 18.61
N ASN A 261 11.05 5.94 18.92
CA ASN A 261 10.70 4.57 19.31
C ASN A 261 9.68 4.00 18.31
N ASN A 262 9.39 2.70 18.40
CA ASN A 262 8.48 1.98 17.50
C ASN A 262 8.92 2.11 16.04
N LEU A 263 9.97 1.37 15.69
CA LEU A 263 10.68 1.55 14.44
C LEU A 263 10.52 0.34 13.53
N VAL A 264 10.27 0.59 12.25
CA VAL A 264 10.42 -0.42 11.21
C VAL A 264 11.79 -0.27 10.58
N VAL A 265 12.59 -1.32 10.65
CA VAL A 265 13.86 -1.38 9.94
C VAL A 265 13.70 -2.26 8.72
N VAL A 266 14.11 -1.72 7.57
CA VAL A 266 14.08 -2.40 6.28
C VAL A 266 15.50 -2.54 5.80
N THR A 267 15.93 -3.77 5.51
CA THR A 267 17.29 -4.03 5.02
C THR A 267 17.26 -4.92 3.79
N ILE A 268 18.13 -4.61 2.83
CA ILE A 268 18.51 -5.56 1.78
C ILE A 268 19.87 -6.13 2.14
N PRO A 269 19.96 -7.43 2.46
CA PRO A 269 21.22 -8.05 2.83
C PRO A 269 22.21 -8.06 1.67
N LYS A 270 23.50 -8.06 2.01
CA LYS A 270 24.61 -8.02 1.06
C LYS A 270 24.78 -9.37 0.35
N ASN A 271 23.99 -9.60 -0.70
CA ASN A 271 24.17 -10.68 -1.69
C ASN A 271 24.17 -10.15 -3.15
N ASN A 272 24.23 -8.82 -3.32
CA ASN A 272 24.30 -8.07 -4.59
C ASN A 272 25.38 -6.97 -4.51
N ARG A 273 25.63 -6.24 -5.61
CA ARG A 273 26.60 -5.11 -5.69
C ARG A 273 26.26 -3.90 -4.79
N PHE A 274 25.10 -3.90 -4.14
CA PHE A 274 24.66 -2.84 -3.24
C PHE A 274 23.95 -3.42 -2.01
N TRP A 275 24.03 -2.71 -0.88
CA TRP A 275 23.19 -2.96 0.29
C TRP A 275 22.59 -1.64 0.77
N PHE A 276 21.40 -1.68 1.37
CA PHE A 276 20.83 -0.52 2.03
C PHE A 276 20.11 -0.87 3.33
N ARG A 277 19.95 0.14 4.18
CA ARG A 277 19.17 0.10 5.41
C ARG A 277 18.32 1.37 5.52
N ASP A 278 17.03 1.15 5.69
CA ASP A 278 16.06 2.18 6.00
C ASP A 278 15.54 1.98 7.41
N VAL A 279 15.34 3.08 8.13
CA VAL A 279 14.67 3.08 9.43
C VAL A 279 13.52 4.06 9.37
N TYR A 280 12.32 3.56 9.66
CA TYR A 280 11.09 4.32 9.69
C TYR A 280 10.58 4.47 11.12
N ALA A 281 10.19 5.68 11.49
CA ALA A 281 9.49 5.93 12.75
C ALA A 281 7.99 6.10 12.48
N LYS A 282 7.16 5.45 13.31
CA LYS A 282 5.70 5.50 13.19
C LYS A 282 5.18 6.94 13.17
N GLY A 283 4.35 7.26 12.18
CA GLY A 283 3.76 8.59 12.00
C GLY A 283 4.72 9.68 11.53
N ILE A 284 6.01 9.39 11.34
CA ILE A 284 7.02 10.37 10.90
C ILE A 284 7.54 10.05 9.51
N GLY A 285 7.81 8.79 9.19
CA GLY A 285 8.43 8.41 7.92
C GLY A 285 9.86 7.91 8.08
N LEU A 286 10.59 8.00 6.98
CA LEU A 286 11.98 7.59 6.88
C LEU A 286 12.86 8.53 7.73
N ILE A 287 13.41 8.02 8.83
CA ILE A 287 14.28 8.79 9.74
C ILE A 287 15.77 8.55 9.49
N TYR A 288 16.11 7.46 8.79
CA TYR A 288 17.46 7.12 8.39
C TYR A 288 17.45 6.30 7.11
N HIS A 289 18.31 6.65 6.16
CA HIS A 289 18.61 5.85 4.98
C HIS A 289 20.12 5.71 4.84
N GLU A 290 20.61 4.50 4.62
CA GLU A 290 21.99 4.23 4.28
C GLU A 290 22.03 3.35 3.05
N HIS A 291 22.82 3.75 2.08
CA HIS A 291 23.09 2.98 0.88
C HIS A 291 24.60 2.85 0.71
N ILE A 292 25.05 1.63 0.44
CA ILE A 292 26.44 1.32 0.13
C ILE A 292 26.51 0.56 -1.19
N SER A 293 27.37 1.04 -2.09
CA SER A 293 27.70 0.40 -3.36
C SER A 293 29.18 0.64 -3.67
N ASP A 294 29.89 -0.42 -4.08
CA ASP A 294 31.25 -0.39 -4.62
C ASP A 294 32.21 0.57 -3.88
N GLY A 295 32.32 0.41 -2.56
CA GLY A 295 33.24 1.18 -1.71
C GLY A 295 32.77 2.59 -1.34
N ASN A 296 31.62 3.03 -1.85
CA ASN A 296 30.97 4.28 -1.47
C ASN A 296 29.82 4.01 -0.50
N SER A 297 29.69 4.89 0.50
CA SER A 297 28.58 4.91 1.44
C SER A 297 27.99 6.31 1.47
N VAL A 298 26.66 6.39 1.39
CA VAL A 298 25.91 7.62 1.62
C VAL A 298 24.88 7.36 2.70
N ARG A 299 24.86 8.25 3.70
CA ARG A 299 23.93 8.21 4.82
C ARG A 299 23.08 9.45 4.83
N TYR A 300 21.81 9.28 5.12
CA TYR A 300 20.83 10.34 5.26
C TYR A 300 20.22 10.19 6.65
N THR A 301 20.49 11.15 7.53
CA THR A 301 19.96 11.14 8.90
C THR A 301 18.99 12.29 9.06
N LEU A 302 17.78 12.02 9.55
CA LEU A 302 16.75 13.05 9.66
C LEU A 302 17.21 14.21 10.55
N LYS A 303 17.19 15.41 9.98
CA LYS A 303 17.55 16.64 10.69
C LYS A 303 16.33 17.40 11.18
N ARG A 304 15.28 17.48 10.37
CA ARG A 304 14.00 18.12 10.67
C ARG A 304 12.90 17.57 9.78
N ALA A 305 11.65 17.62 10.21
CA ALA A 305 10.51 17.23 9.38
C ALA A 305 9.31 18.15 9.60
N LYS A 306 8.46 18.27 8.59
CA LYS A 306 7.13 18.87 8.70
C LYS A 306 6.12 17.82 8.26
N ILE A 307 5.32 17.31 9.19
CA ILE A 307 4.38 16.21 8.95
C ILE A 307 3.00 16.64 9.41
N ARG A 308 2.03 16.66 8.48
CA ARG A 308 0.62 17.02 8.75
C ARG A 308 0.49 18.33 9.54
N GLY A 309 1.28 19.33 9.16
CA GLY A 309 1.33 20.65 9.82
C GLY A 309 2.13 20.72 11.12
N ARG A 310 2.65 19.61 11.65
CA ARG A 310 3.54 19.58 12.82
C ARG A 310 4.99 19.64 12.39
N SER A 311 5.77 20.50 13.05
CA SER A 311 7.22 20.56 12.87
C SER A 311 7.91 19.68 13.90
N TYR A 312 8.83 18.86 13.43
CA TYR A 312 9.75 18.07 14.22
C TYR A 312 11.14 18.74 14.06
N PRO A 313 11.83 19.02 15.17
CA PRO A 313 13.12 19.71 15.15
C PRO A 313 14.15 19.00 14.29
#